data_AF-A0A7Y2LV35-F1
#
_entry.id   AF-A0A7Y2LV35-F1
#
_cell.length_a   1.000
_cell.length_b   1.000
_cell.length_c   1.000
_cell.angle_alpha   90.00
_cell.angle_beta   90.00
_cell.angle_gamma   90.00
#
_symmetry.space_group_name_H-M   'P 1'
#
loop_
_entity.id
_entity.type
_entity.pdbx_description
1 polymer ?
#
loop_
_entity_poly.entity_id
_entity_poly.type
_entity_poly.pdbx_seq_one_letter_code
_entity_poly.pdbx_strand_id
1 'polypeptide(L)'
;MKTILTMSSLFILTGCQTITPTMKNSISFEMDNQYWPNHSIVYKNNWPECGNLSGTPDAIKKQKYITTYSRCKVSPEGYVPEQIIIEYAPWLTMEQVQKTLGEYPQKALSDIVLGFATEKEKSELEIWNRKQQELIEKIPATAWKQIVLTPPKEVKKYNYQVPEGKGNRSRGKEIHYLISLNPDGSYNIETKLYWVSKYQEFWN
;
A
#
# COMPACT_ATOMS: atom_id res chain seq x y z
N MET A 1 6.15 48.86 -65.82
CA MET A 1 6.67 47.82 -64.91
C MET A 1 6.25 48.14 -63.49
N LYS A 2 5.48 47.26 -62.84
CA LYS A 2 5.44 47.03 -61.39
C LYS A 2 4.40 45.94 -61.14
N THR A 3 4.87 44.69 -61.06
CA THR A 3 4.05 43.53 -60.67
C THR A 3 4.21 43.38 -59.16
N ILE A 4 3.11 43.54 -58.41
CA ILE A 4 3.08 43.29 -56.96
C ILE A 4 2.81 41.80 -56.78
N LEU A 5 3.81 41.05 -56.32
CA LEU A 5 3.69 39.67 -55.89
C LEU A 5 3.27 39.65 -54.42
N THR A 6 1.99 39.42 -54.15
CA THR A 6 1.49 39.10 -52.80
C THR A 6 1.79 37.63 -52.50
N MET A 7 2.85 37.38 -51.74
CA MET A 7 3.13 36.08 -51.13
C MET A 7 2.17 35.88 -49.96
N SER A 8 1.14 35.05 -50.15
CA SER A 8 0.29 34.57 -49.06
C SER A 8 1.07 33.52 -48.26
N SER A 9 1.64 33.95 -47.13
CA SER A 9 2.26 33.05 -46.16
C SER A 9 1.20 32.10 -45.59
N LEU A 10 1.30 30.84 -46.00
CA LEU A 10 0.53 29.73 -45.45
C LEU A 10 0.93 29.56 -43.97
N PHE A 11 0.10 30.07 -43.05
CA PHE A 11 0.19 29.71 -41.64
C PHE A 11 -0.16 28.23 -41.52
N ILE A 12 0.85 27.36 -41.52
CA ILE A 12 0.70 25.99 -41.06
C ILE A 12 0.44 26.09 -39.56
N LEU A 13 -0.84 26.01 -39.19
CA LEU A 13 -1.26 25.75 -37.82
C LEU A 13 -0.62 24.42 -37.42
N THR A 14 0.54 24.47 -36.77
CA THR A 14 1.04 23.36 -35.98
C THR A 14 -0.02 23.12 -34.91
N GLY A 15 -0.89 22.15 -35.17
CA GLY A 15 -1.84 21.67 -34.18
C GLY A 15 -1.04 21.39 -32.92
N CYS A 16 -1.37 22.10 -31.84
CA CYS A 16 -1.01 21.68 -30.50
C CYS A 16 -1.50 20.24 -30.38
N GLN A 17 -0.60 19.28 -30.57
CA GLN A 17 -0.75 18.00 -29.89
C GLN A 17 -0.76 18.41 -28.43
N THR A 18 -1.96 18.48 -27.86
CA THR A 18 -2.14 18.49 -26.42
C THR A 18 -1.55 17.17 -25.96
N ILE A 19 -0.25 17.18 -25.66
CA ILE A 19 0.33 16.22 -24.73
C ILE A 19 -0.41 16.55 -23.45
N THR A 20 -1.60 15.96 -23.26
CA THR A 20 -2.30 15.98 -21.99
C THR A 20 -1.25 15.58 -20.99
N PRO A 21 -0.90 16.42 -19.99
CA PRO A 21 0.08 16.06 -19.00
C PRO A 21 -0.34 14.71 -18.44
N THR A 22 0.46 13.67 -18.67
CA THR A 22 0.17 12.34 -18.13
C THR A 22 0.24 12.50 -16.63
N MET A 23 -0.94 12.62 -16.01
CA MET A 23 -1.07 12.77 -14.56
C MET A 23 -0.30 11.64 -13.89
N LYS A 24 0.51 11.98 -12.89
CA LYS A 24 1.26 10.99 -12.12
C LYS A 24 0.30 9.96 -11.54
N ASN A 25 0.71 8.69 -11.54
CA ASN A 25 -0.05 7.60 -10.93
C ASN A 25 0.73 7.08 -9.74
N SER A 26 0.09 7.12 -8.58
CA SER A 26 0.58 6.52 -7.35
C SER A 26 -0.09 5.17 -7.17
N ILE A 27 0.64 4.21 -6.63
CA ILE A 27 0.12 2.86 -6.41
C ILE A 27 0.03 2.60 -4.92
N SER A 28 -1.07 2.01 -4.48
CA SER A 28 -1.22 1.49 -3.14
C SER A 28 -2.05 0.21 -3.16
N PHE A 29 -1.94 -0.59 -2.11
CA PHE A 29 -2.73 -1.80 -1.94
C PHE A 29 -3.10 -1.98 -0.47
N GLU A 30 -4.16 -2.71 -0.22
CA GLU A 30 -4.49 -3.23 1.10
C GLU A 30 -5.00 -4.65 0.96
N MET A 31 -4.71 -5.46 1.98
CA MET A 31 -5.33 -6.76 2.12
C MET A 31 -6.48 -6.63 3.10
N ASP A 32 -7.69 -6.78 2.58
CA ASP A 32 -8.91 -6.77 3.35
C ASP A 32 -9.01 -8.07 4.17
N ASN A 33 -9.26 -7.87 5.46
CA ASN A 33 -9.35 -8.90 6.46
C ASN A 33 -10.78 -9.09 7.00
N GLN A 34 -11.79 -8.56 6.31
CA GLN A 34 -13.19 -8.50 6.78
C GLN A 34 -13.77 -9.84 7.27
N TYR A 35 -13.25 -10.99 6.83
CA TYR A 35 -13.72 -12.33 7.23
C TYR A 35 -12.90 -13.02 8.33
N TRP A 36 -12.07 -12.28 9.11
CA TRP A 36 -11.02 -12.86 9.97
C TRP A 36 -11.31 -13.13 11.47
N PRO A 37 -12.54 -13.24 12.01
CA PRO A 37 -12.66 -13.69 13.41
C PRO A 37 -12.24 -15.17 13.60
N ASN A 38 -12.35 -16.00 12.55
CA ASN A 38 -12.12 -17.46 12.66
C ASN A 38 -10.78 -17.94 12.09
N HIS A 39 -10.10 -17.13 11.27
CA HIS A 39 -8.81 -17.45 10.66
C HIS A 39 -7.99 -16.17 10.57
N SER A 40 -6.75 -16.20 11.09
CA SER A 40 -5.80 -15.11 10.89
C SER A 40 -4.92 -15.43 9.69
N ILE A 41 -4.36 -14.41 9.06
CA ILE A 41 -3.30 -14.58 8.05
C ILE A 41 -2.14 -13.66 8.36
N VAL A 42 -1.02 -13.99 7.76
CA VAL A 42 0.18 -13.18 7.77
C VAL A 42 0.63 -12.97 6.34
N TYR A 43 1.12 -11.79 6.02
CA TYR A 43 1.67 -11.50 4.71
C TYR A 43 2.97 -10.70 4.78
N LYS A 44 3.74 -10.81 3.72
CA LYS A 44 4.93 -10.00 3.44
C LYS A 44 4.86 -9.52 2.00
N ASN A 45 5.54 -8.44 1.71
CA ASN A 45 5.57 -7.89 0.36
C ASN A 45 6.96 -7.37 0.02
N ASN A 46 7.24 -7.21 -1.27
CA ASN A 46 8.53 -6.73 -1.76
C ASN A 46 8.68 -5.20 -1.72
N TRP A 47 7.77 -4.47 -1.06
CA TRP A 47 7.78 -3.01 -0.98
C TRP A 47 8.06 -2.50 0.45
N PRO A 48 9.18 -1.79 0.68
CA PRO A 48 9.72 -1.59 2.03
C PRO A 48 8.92 -0.65 2.92
N GLU A 49 8.18 0.31 2.34
CA GLU A 49 7.41 1.30 3.12
C GLU A 49 6.07 0.76 3.61
N CYS A 50 5.69 -0.42 3.14
CA CYS A 50 4.43 -1.07 3.45
C CYS A 50 4.40 -1.75 4.83
N GLY A 51 5.50 -1.66 5.60
CA GLY A 51 5.56 -2.04 7.02
C GLY A 51 5.26 -0.89 8.00
N ASN A 52 5.11 0.34 7.49
CA ASN A 52 4.88 1.53 8.30
C ASN A 52 3.40 1.91 8.31
N LEU A 53 2.69 1.59 9.39
CA LEU A 53 1.39 2.22 9.67
C LEU A 53 1.68 3.62 10.22
N SER A 54 1.25 4.69 9.54
CA SER A 54 1.46 6.06 10.02
C SER A 54 0.96 6.24 11.45
N GLY A 55 1.80 6.79 12.33
CA GLY A 55 1.50 6.94 13.76
C GLY A 55 1.76 5.70 14.60
N THR A 56 2.23 4.58 14.01
CA THR A 56 2.76 3.49 14.82
C THR A 56 4.15 3.84 15.36
N PRO A 57 4.49 3.40 16.58
CA PRO A 57 5.83 3.56 17.10
C PRO A 57 6.89 2.91 16.20
N ASP A 58 8.10 3.47 16.16
CA ASP A 58 9.21 2.92 15.36
C ASP A 58 9.52 1.44 15.69
N ALA A 59 9.21 1.03 16.92
CA ALA A 59 9.24 -0.35 17.42
C ALA A 59 8.32 -1.33 16.66
N ILE A 60 7.28 -0.83 15.98
CA ILE A 60 6.28 -1.59 15.22
C ILE A 60 6.48 -1.42 13.71
N LYS A 61 7.05 -0.30 13.28
CA LYS A 61 7.29 0.09 11.88
C LYS A 61 8.16 -0.87 11.05
N LYS A 62 8.95 -1.72 11.68
CA LYS A 62 9.92 -2.60 10.99
C LYS A 62 9.52 -4.07 11.05
N GLN A 63 8.26 -4.37 10.79
CA GLN A 63 7.80 -5.75 10.69
C GLN A 63 7.94 -6.26 9.26
N LYS A 64 8.74 -7.31 9.08
CA LYS A 64 8.86 -8.04 7.80
C LYS A 64 7.55 -8.73 7.44
N TYR A 65 6.85 -9.23 8.46
CA TYR A 65 5.57 -9.92 8.35
C TYR A 65 4.47 -9.12 9.02
N ILE A 66 3.39 -8.88 8.29
CA ILE A 66 2.25 -8.09 8.69
C ILE A 66 1.10 -9.04 9.05
N THR A 67 0.59 -8.92 10.27
CA THR A 67 -0.50 -9.77 10.80
C THR A 67 -1.81 -8.99 11.03
N THR A 68 -1.80 -7.69 10.78
CA THR A 68 -2.93 -6.78 10.96
C THR A 68 -3.30 -6.07 9.65
N TYR A 69 -4.44 -5.39 9.64
CA TYR A 69 -4.82 -4.54 8.51
C TYR A 69 -3.73 -3.48 8.31
N SER A 70 -3.19 -3.42 7.09
CA SER A 70 -2.30 -2.34 6.69
C SER A 70 -2.56 -1.94 5.26
N ARG A 71 -2.63 -0.62 5.05
CA ARG A 71 -2.57 -0.05 3.72
C ARG A 71 -1.13 0.25 3.39
N CYS A 72 -0.75 -0.23 2.23
CA CYS A 72 0.60 -0.26 1.72
C CYS A 72 0.72 0.74 0.57
N LYS A 73 1.62 1.72 0.67
CA LYS A 73 1.85 2.72 -0.38
C LYS A 73 3.19 2.47 -1.08
N VAL A 74 3.19 2.60 -2.40
CA VAL A 74 4.40 2.57 -3.20
C VAL A 74 5.07 3.94 -3.19
N SER A 75 6.33 3.94 -2.77
CA SER A 75 7.22 5.10 -2.84
C SER A 75 8.34 4.91 -3.87
N PRO A 76 8.84 6.01 -4.48
CA PRO A 76 8.35 7.39 -4.30
C PRO A 76 6.98 7.62 -4.95
N GLU A 77 6.27 8.66 -4.51
CA GLU A 77 4.98 8.99 -5.11
C GLU A 77 5.09 9.27 -6.62
N GLY A 78 4.15 8.72 -7.40
CA GLY A 78 4.18 8.78 -8.86
C GLY A 78 5.04 7.70 -9.52
N TYR A 79 5.75 6.88 -8.75
CA TYR A 79 6.42 5.68 -9.27
C TYR A 79 5.43 4.53 -9.43
N VAL A 80 5.57 3.82 -10.55
CA VAL A 80 4.75 2.65 -10.91
C VAL A 80 5.68 1.45 -11.09
N PRO A 81 5.74 0.51 -10.13
CA PRO A 81 6.55 -0.69 -10.27
C PRO A 81 5.98 -1.61 -11.34
N GLU A 82 6.83 -2.42 -11.97
CA GLU A 82 6.38 -3.42 -12.93
C GLU A 82 5.47 -4.47 -12.29
N GLN A 83 5.85 -4.92 -11.09
CA GLN A 83 5.13 -5.89 -10.30
C GLN A 83 5.22 -5.58 -8.81
N ILE A 84 4.17 -5.94 -8.08
CA ILE A 84 4.19 -6.01 -6.62
C ILE A 84 3.91 -7.46 -6.26
N ILE A 85 4.81 -8.04 -5.47
CA ILE A 85 4.72 -9.44 -5.04
C ILE A 85 4.31 -9.43 -3.57
N ILE A 86 3.19 -10.07 -3.29
CA ILE A 86 2.66 -10.25 -1.95
C ILE A 86 2.63 -11.76 -1.69
N GLU A 87 3.27 -12.20 -0.61
CA GLU A 87 3.19 -13.58 -0.16
C GLU A 87 2.37 -13.62 1.13
N TYR A 88 1.43 -14.55 1.23
CA TYR A 88 0.56 -14.69 2.39
C TYR A 88 0.41 -16.14 2.81
N ALA A 89 0.18 -16.37 4.09
CA ALA A 89 -0.03 -17.69 4.67
C ALA A 89 -1.09 -17.64 5.77
N PRO A 90 -1.78 -18.76 6.05
CA PRO A 90 -2.58 -18.89 7.27
C PRO A 90 -1.74 -18.61 8.51
N TRP A 91 -2.35 -17.97 9.51
CA TRP A 91 -1.72 -17.59 10.76
C TRP A 91 -2.60 -17.94 11.96
N LEU A 92 -1.98 -17.95 13.13
CA LEU A 92 -2.62 -18.18 14.42
C LEU A 92 -3.50 -17.00 14.81
N THR A 93 -4.62 -17.29 15.49
CA THR A 93 -5.44 -16.25 16.12
C THR A 93 -4.66 -15.57 17.25
N MET A 94 -5.04 -14.36 17.62
CA MET A 94 -4.36 -13.63 18.70
C MET A 94 -4.32 -14.41 20.01
N GLU A 95 -5.39 -15.14 20.33
CA GLU A 95 -5.46 -16.02 21.50
C GLU A 95 -4.42 -17.16 21.43
N GLN A 96 -4.27 -17.80 20.27
CA GLN A 96 -3.27 -18.85 20.05
C GLN A 96 -1.84 -18.31 20.11
N VAL A 97 -1.62 -17.10 19.57
CA VAL A 97 -0.33 -16.41 19.67
C VAL A 97 -0.01 -16.12 21.14
N GLN A 98 -0.96 -15.58 21.92
CA GLN A 98 -0.75 -15.27 23.33
C GLN A 98 -0.52 -16.51 24.19
N LYS A 99 -1.17 -17.64 23.88
CA LYS A 99 -0.86 -18.95 24.50
C LYS A 99 0.59 -19.37 24.30
N THR A 100 1.21 -18.95 23.20
CA THR A 100 2.59 -19.31 22.85
C THR A 100 3.61 -18.28 23.35
N LEU A 101 3.29 -16.99 23.25
CA LEU A 101 4.23 -15.88 23.48
C LEU A 101 4.03 -15.15 24.80
N GLY A 102 2.93 -15.42 25.50
CA GLY A 102 2.43 -14.62 26.61
C GLY A 102 1.48 -13.51 26.15
N GLU A 103 0.81 -12.88 27.11
CA GLU A 103 -0.13 -11.78 26.85
C GLU A 103 0.51 -10.67 26.01
N TYR A 104 -0.28 -10.11 25.09
CA TYR A 104 0.16 -8.97 24.31
C TYR A 104 0.26 -7.74 25.22
N PRO A 105 1.36 -6.97 25.19
CA PRO A 105 1.55 -5.82 26.06
C PRO A 105 0.72 -4.63 25.58
N GLN A 106 -0.60 -4.75 25.69
CA GLN A 106 -1.59 -3.78 25.21
C GLN A 106 -1.43 -2.42 25.87
N LYS A 107 -1.12 -2.40 27.18
CA LYS A 107 -0.83 -1.17 27.93
C LYS A 107 0.39 -0.45 27.35
N ALA A 108 1.47 -1.19 27.08
CA ALA A 108 2.66 -0.62 26.47
C ALA A 108 2.33 0.00 25.11
N LEU A 109 1.59 -0.70 24.24
CA LEU A 109 1.14 -0.12 22.97
C LEU A 109 0.38 1.20 23.18
N SER A 110 -0.61 1.20 24.07
CA SER A 110 -1.42 2.38 24.36
C SER A 110 -0.57 3.56 24.83
N ASP A 111 0.34 3.31 25.77
CA ASP A 111 1.20 4.35 26.34
C ASP A 111 2.19 4.90 25.31
N ILE A 112 2.66 4.08 24.36
CA ILE A 112 3.54 4.58 23.29
C ILE A 112 2.74 5.46 22.31
N VAL A 113 1.52 5.05 21.93
CA VAL A 113 0.64 5.84 21.06
C VAL A 113 0.30 7.19 21.69
N LEU A 114 0.09 7.22 23.02
CA LEU A 114 -0.19 8.44 23.77
C LEU A 114 1.07 9.27 24.10
N GLY A 115 2.27 8.76 23.84
CA GLY A 115 3.54 9.44 24.14
C GLY A 115 3.96 9.40 25.61
N PHE A 116 3.40 8.50 26.42
CA PHE A 116 3.68 8.36 27.86
C PHE A 116 4.57 7.14 28.20
N ALA A 117 4.85 6.28 27.23
CA ALA A 117 5.55 5.02 27.49
C ALA A 117 6.98 5.21 28.00
N THR A 118 7.29 4.42 29.03
CA THR A 118 8.66 4.22 29.52
C THR A 118 9.50 3.41 28.54
N GLU A 119 10.82 3.47 28.66
CA GLU A 119 11.73 2.61 27.87
C GLU A 119 11.50 1.12 28.14
N LYS A 120 11.06 0.77 29.36
CA LYS A 120 10.68 -0.60 29.70
C LYS A 120 9.47 -1.06 28.88
N GLU A 121 8.42 -0.25 28.79
CA GLU A 121 7.21 -0.58 28.03
C GLU A 121 7.51 -0.68 26.52
N LYS A 122 8.37 0.20 25.99
CA LYS A 122 8.86 0.09 24.60
C LYS A 122 9.58 -1.24 24.38
N SER A 123 10.50 -1.60 25.26
CA SER A 123 11.29 -2.84 25.17
C SER A 123 10.40 -4.10 25.28
N GLU A 124 9.41 -4.10 26.17
CA GLU A 124 8.45 -5.20 26.31
C GLU A 124 7.69 -5.45 24.99
N LEU A 125 7.19 -4.39 24.36
CA LEU A 125 6.50 -4.49 23.07
C LEU A 125 7.43 -4.94 21.94
N GLU A 126 8.66 -4.42 21.90
CA GLU A 126 9.68 -4.85 20.92
C GLU A 126 10.03 -6.33 21.04
N ILE A 127 10.24 -6.82 22.26
CA ILE A 127 10.53 -8.24 22.52
C ILE A 127 9.36 -9.11 22.10
N TRP A 128 8.12 -8.72 22.43
CA TRP A 128 6.93 -9.47 22.04
C TRP A 128 6.81 -9.52 20.50
N ASN A 129 6.97 -8.38 19.82
CA ASN A 129 6.93 -8.30 18.37
C ASN A 129 8.02 -9.15 17.71
N ARG A 130 9.25 -9.12 18.23
CA ARG A 130 10.36 -9.95 17.73
C ARG A 130 10.04 -11.44 17.83
N LYS A 131 9.55 -11.89 18.99
CA LYS A 131 9.12 -13.30 19.17
C LYS A 131 8.02 -13.70 18.21
N GLN A 132 7.08 -12.81 17.92
CA GLN A 132 6.04 -13.06 16.91
C GLN A 132 6.66 -13.23 15.52
N GLN A 133 7.58 -12.35 15.11
CA GLN A 133 8.26 -12.47 13.82
C GLN A 133 9.05 -13.79 13.72
N GLU A 134 9.79 -14.17 14.77
CA GLU A 134 10.51 -15.45 14.86
C GLU A 134 9.57 -16.67 14.78
N LEU A 135 8.35 -16.57 15.32
CA LEU A 135 7.33 -17.61 15.21
C LEU A 135 6.79 -17.71 13.78
N ILE A 136 6.58 -16.58 13.10
CA ILE A 136 6.16 -16.52 11.70
C ILE A 136 7.23 -17.11 10.77
N GLU A 137 8.52 -16.92 11.07
CA GLU A 137 9.62 -17.49 10.29
C GLU A 137 9.64 -19.02 10.27
N LYS A 138 8.95 -19.67 11.21
CA LYS A 138 8.79 -21.14 11.25
C LYS A 138 7.67 -21.66 10.34
N ILE A 139 6.87 -20.79 9.73
CA ILE A 139 5.85 -21.21 8.76
C ILE A 139 6.55 -21.88 7.57
N PRO A 140 6.17 -23.13 7.21
CA PRO A 140 6.83 -23.83 6.13
C PRO A 140 6.62 -23.10 4.81
N ALA A 141 7.65 -23.11 3.95
CA ALA A 141 7.60 -22.45 2.63
C ALA A 141 6.39 -22.87 1.79
N THR A 142 5.93 -24.12 1.92
CA THR A 142 4.77 -24.68 1.21
C THR A 142 3.43 -24.11 1.64
N ALA A 143 3.34 -23.45 2.80
CA ALA A 143 2.10 -22.80 3.26
C ALA A 143 1.91 -21.39 2.66
N TRP A 144 2.98 -20.80 2.11
CA TRP A 144 2.93 -19.48 1.51
C TRP A 144 2.33 -19.55 0.10
N LYS A 145 1.34 -18.69 -0.13
CA LYS A 145 0.74 -18.42 -1.43
C LYS A 145 1.21 -17.05 -1.91
N GLN A 146 1.20 -16.84 -3.23
CA GLN A 146 1.67 -15.61 -3.86
C GLN A 146 0.55 -14.91 -4.63
N ILE A 147 0.52 -13.59 -4.52
CA ILE A 147 -0.28 -12.66 -5.32
C ILE A 147 0.70 -11.76 -6.08
N VAL A 148 0.50 -11.65 -7.39
CA VAL A 148 1.30 -10.75 -8.25
C VAL A 148 0.38 -9.69 -8.81
N LEU A 149 0.59 -8.44 -8.39
CA LEU A 149 -0.08 -7.27 -8.96
C LEU A 149 0.71 -6.75 -10.15
N THR A 150 0.02 -6.20 -11.15
CA THR A 150 0.66 -5.62 -12.35
C THR A 150 0.23 -4.17 -12.55
N PRO A 151 0.78 -3.21 -11.78
CA PRO A 151 0.45 -1.78 -11.87
C PRO A 151 0.42 -1.16 -13.26
N PRO A 152 1.33 -1.50 -14.20
CA PRO A 152 1.29 -0.94 -15.54
C PRO A 152 -0.01 -1.27 -16.31
N LYS A 153 -0.65 -2.42 -16.01
CA LYS A 153 -1.94 -2.80 -16.61
C LYS A 153 -3.05 -1.88 -16.15
N GLU A 154 -3.11 -1.57 -14.86
CA GLU A 154 -4.13 -0.69 -14.29
C GLU A 154 -3.90 0.77 -14.69
N VAL A 155 -2.64 1.22 -14.79
CA VAL A 155 -2.33 2.56 -15.33
C VAL A 155 -2.89 2.72 -16.75
N LYS A 156 -2.74 1.70 -17.61
CA LYS A 156 -3.34 1.71 -18.96
C LYS A 156 -4.87 1.75 -18.90
N LYS A 157 -5.49 0.95 -18.04
CA LYS A 157 -6.95 0.91 -17.81
C LYS A 157 -7.52 2.29 -17.42
N TYR A 158 -6.80 3.05 -16.58
CA TYR A 158 -7.25 4.34 -16.03
C TYR A 158 -6.67 5.58 -16.73
N ASN A 159 -5.93 5.42 -17.84
CA ASN A 159 -5.16 6.49 -18.47
C ASN A 159 -5.98 7.77 -18.69
N TYR A 160 -7.17 7.63 -19.28
CA TYR A 160 -8.06 8.74 -19.62
C TYR A 160 -9.15 9.02 -18.58
N GLN A 161 -9.17 8.27 -17.47
CA GLN A 161 -10.19 8.44 -16.44
C GLN A 161 -9.74 9.48 -15.41
N VAL A 162 -10.64 10.37 -15.02
CA VAL A 162 -10.40 11.36 -13.97
C VAL A 162 -11.07 10.85 -12.71
N PRO A 163 -10.37 10.76 -11.56
CA PRO A 163 -11.01 10.32 -10.32
C PRO A 163 -12.17 11.26 -9.94
N GLU A 164 -13.24 10.70 -9.38
CA GLU A 164 -14.35 11.48 -8.85
C GLU A 164 -14.04 12.00 -7.43
N GLY A 165 -14.73 13.06 -7.02
CA GLY A 165 -14.65 13.59 -5.65
C GLY A 165 -13.49 14.56 -5.37
N LYS A 166 -13.12 14.67 -4.09
CA LYS A 166 -12.13 15.62 -3.58
C LYS A 166 -10.72 15.00 -3.54
N GLY A 167 -9.69 15.81 -3.76
CA GLY A 167 -8.28 15.46 -3.53
C GLY A 167 -7.32 16.42 -4.21
N ASN A 168 -6.03 16.10 -4.21
CA ASN A 168 -4.99 16.97 -4.72
C ASN A 168 -4.62 16.64 -6.17
N ARG A 169 -5.23 17.36 -7.12
CA ARG A 169 -5.00 17.17 -8.56
C ARG A 169 -3.54 17.37 -8.99
N SER A 170 -2.77 18.23 -8.31
CA SER A 170 -1.37 18.48 -8.67
C SER A 170 -0.45 17.31 -8.35
N ARG A 171 -0.83 16.46 -7.39
CA ARG A 171 -0.11 15.23 -7.02
C ARG A 171 -0.49 14.03 -7.90
N GLY A 172 -1.59 14.14 -8.64
CA GLY A 172 -2.04 13.14 -9.59
C GLY A 172 -3.09 12.19 -9.02
N LYS A 173 -3.14 10.99 -9.58
CA LYS A 173 -4.13 9.95 -9.26
C LYS A 173 -3.49 8.86 -8.41
N GLU A 174 -4.31 8.18 -7.63
CA GLU A 174 -3.94 6.97 -6.91
C GLU A 174 -4.76 5.80 -7.47
N ILE A 175 -4.07 4.73 -7.86
CA ILE A 175 -4.69 3.44 -8.15
C ILE A 175 -4.50 2.58 -6.91
N HIS A 176 -5.61 2.27 -6.25
CA HIS A 176 -5.64 1.52 -5.01
C HIS A 176 -6.17 0.10 -5.27
N TYR A 177 -5.38 -0.90 -4.92
CA TYR A 177 -5.75 -2.31 -4.98
C TYR A 177 -6.40 -2.75 -3.67
N LEU A 178 -7.61 -3.29 -3.76
CA LEU A 178 -8.31 -3.94 -2.66
C LEU A 178 -8.21 -5.45 -2.87
N ILE A 179 -7.50 -6.14 -1.98
CA ILE A 179 -7.31 -7.59 -2.08
C ILE A 179 -8.14 -8.25 -0.99
N SER A 180 -9.24 -8.90 -1.37
CA SER A 180 -10.10 -9.63 -0.43
C SER A 180 -9.75 -11.11 -0.45
N LEU A 181 -9.47 -11.68 0.72
CA LEU A 181 -9.21 -13.10 0.89
C LEU A 181 -10.49 -13.87 1.19
N ASN A 182 -10.68 -14.99 0.50
CA ASN A 182 -11.76 -15.92 0.75
C ASN A 182 -11.35 -16.96 1.82
N PRO A 183 -12.31 -17.62 2.51
CA PRO A 183 -12.01 -18.62 3.54
C PRO A 183 -11.19 -19.83 3.05
N ASP A 184 -11.30 -20.20 1.78
CA ASP A 184 -10.50 -21.26 1.14
C ASP A 184 -9.06 -20.81 0.80
N GLY A 185 -8.73 -19.55 1.11
CA GLY A 185 -7.47 -18.91 0.83
C GLY A 185 -7.27 -18.56 -0.65
N SER A 186 -8.32 -18.57 -1.47
CA SER A 186 -8.36 -17.85 -2.74
C SER A 186 -8.53 -16.35 -2.50
N TYR A 187 -8.38 -15.53 -3.55
CA TYR A 187 -8.44 -14.08 -3.41
C TYR A 187 -9.15 -13.41 -4.59
N ASN A 188 -9.75 -12.26 -4.32
CA ASN A 188 -10.31 -11.34 -5.29
C ASN A 188 -9.53 -10.03 -5.25
N ILE A 189 -9.35 -9.39 -6.41
CA ILE A 189 -8.66 -8.11 -6.53
C ILE A 189 -9.60 -7.13 -7.21
N GLU A 190 -9.91 -6.04 -6.52
CA GLU A 190 -10.58 -4.88 -7.08
C GLU A 190 -9.58 -3.71 -7.16
N THR A 191 -9.73 -2.85 -8.17
CA THR A 191 -8.96 -1.61 -8.28
C THR A 191 -9.87 -0.41 -8.28
N LYS A 192 -9.52 0.60 -7.48
CA LYS A 192 -10.22 1.88 -7.39
C LYS A 192 -9.30 3.02 -7.74
N LEU A 193 -9.87 4.04 -8.36
CA LEU A 193 -9.15 5.23 -8.80
C LEU A 193 -9.55 6.42 -7.92
N TYR A 194 -8.58 7.02 -7.24
CA TYR A 194 -8.77 8.16 -6.37
C TYR A 194 -7.89 9.34 -6.78
N TRP A 195 -8.23 10.53 -6.30
CA TRP A 195 -7.26 11.60 -6.24
C TRP A 195 -6.28 11.33 -5.09
N VAL A 196 -4.99 11.62 -5.30
CA VAL A 196 -4.03 11.58 -4.19
C VAL A 196 -4.51 12.57 -3.11
N SER A 197 -4.73 12.10 -1.90
CA SER A 197 -5.21 12.93 -0.78
C SER A 197 -4.06 13.69 -0.13
N LYS A 198 -4.31 14.92 0.31
CA LYS A 198 -3.34 15.68 1.12
C LYS A 198 -2.96 14.93 2.39
N TYR A 199 -3.92 14.21 3.00
CA TYR A 199 -3.67 13.45 4.22
C TYR A 199 -2.79 12.21 3.98
N GLN A 200 -2.75 11.68 2.75
CA GLN A 200 -1.84 10.60 2.34
C GLN A 200 -0.37 11.03 2.20
N GLU A 201 -0.05 12.31 2.47
CA GLU A 201 1.32 12.79 2.65
C GLU A 201 1.97 12.21 3.91
N PHE A 202 1.17 12.01 4.96
CA PHE A 202 1.61 11.48 6.24
C PHE A 202 1.32 9.99 6.40
N TRP A 203 0.80 9.33 5.35
CA TRP A 203 0.56 7.90 5.35
C TRP A 203 1.89 7.23 4.99
N ASN A 204 2.74 7.09 6.02
CA ASN A 204 3.87 6.19 6.21
C ASN A 204 4.33 6.32 7.67
#